data_AF-A0AAV7N810-F1
#
_entry.id   AF-A0AAV7N810-F1
#
_cell.length_a   1.000
_cell.length_b   1.000
_cell.length_c   1.000
_cell.angle_alpha   90.00
_cell.angle_beta   90.00
_cell.angle_gamma   90.00
#
_symmetry.space_group_name_H-M   'P 1'
#
loop_
_entity.id
_entity.type
_entity.pdbx_description
1 polymer ?
#
loop_
_entity_poly.entity_id
_entity_poly.type
_entity_poly.pdbx_seq_one_letter_code
_entity_poly.pdbx_strand_id
1 'polypeptide(L)'
;MSLDIVSSEGSMRLDIVAREGSMRPDIVASEGSMRLDIVAREGSMRLYIVASEGSMNLDIVASEGSMRPDIVASEGSIKLDIVSSEGSMKLDFVAREGSHDAGYCG
;
A
#
# COMPACT_ATOMS: atom_id res chain seq x y z
N MET A 1 9.33 -10.27 7.95
CA MET A 1 9.31 -10.77 6.55
C MET A 1 9.56 -9.60 5.62
N SER A 2 10.41 -9.80 4.62
CA SER A 2 10.57 -8.90 3.47
C SER A 2 9.98 -9.57 2.23
N LEU A 3 9.38 -8.77 1.35
CA LEU A 3 8.77 -9.22 0.10
C LEU A 3 9.07 -8.17 -0.96
N ASP A 4 9.77 -8.55 -2.03
CA ASP A 4 10.15 -7.63 -3.10
C ASP A 4 9.51 -8.10 -4.41
N ILE A 5 8.74 -7.22 -5.06
CA ILE A 5 8.03 -7.53 -6.30
C ILE A 5 8.27 -6.43 -7.31
N VAL A 6 8.63 -6.84 -8.52
CA VAL A 6 8.85 -5.93 -9.65
C VAL A 6 8.08 -6.45 -10.85
N SER A 7 7.25 -5.61 -11.45
CA SER A 7 6.59 -5.89 -12.72
C SER A 7 6.77 -4.73 -13.71
N SER A 8 7.11 -5.06 -14.96
CA SER A 8 7.23 -4.07 -16.02
C SER A 8 5.87 -3.70 -16.63
N GLU A 9 4.95 -4.66 -16.73
CA GLU A 9 3.64 -4.45 -17.34
C GLU A 9 2.58 -5.37 -16.71
N GLY A 10 1.30 -5.08 -16.98
CA GLY A 10 0.18 -5.98 -16.66
C GLY A 10 -0.57 -5.62 -15.38
N SER A 11 -1.22 -6.61 -14.77
CA SER A 11 -2.02 -6.41 -13.56
C SER A 11 -1.50 -7.26 -12.41
N MET A 12 -1.27 -6.62 -11.27
CA MET A 12 -0.88 -7.29 -10.03
C MET A 12 -2.02 -7.25 -9.02
N ARG A 13 -2.24 -8.40 -8.39
CA ARG A 13 -3.12 -8.51 -7.22
C ARG A 13 -2.37 -9.20 -6.10
N LEU A 14 -2.31 -8.55 -4.94
CA LEU A 14 -1.61 -9.05 -3.78
C LEU A 14 -2.48 -8.98 -2.53
N ASP A 15 -2.41 -10.04 -1.75
CA ASP A 15 -3.01 -10.10 -0.41
C ASP A 15 -1.88 -10.37 0.59
N ILE A 16 -1.65 -9.43 1.51
CA ILE A 16 -0.58 -9.50 2.50
C ILE A 16 -1.20 -9.52 3.90
N VAL A 17 -1.01 -10.62 4.64
CA VAL A 17 -1.56 -10.78 5.98
C VAL A 17 -0.46 -11.09 6.98
N ALA A 18 -0.32 -10.24 8.00
CA ALA A 18 0.47 -10.52 9.19
C ALA A 18 -0.42 -10.62 10.43
N ARG A 19 -0.24 -11.71 11.17
CA ARG A 19 -0.81 -11.85 12.52
C ARG A 19 0.04 -11.15 13.55
N GLU A 20 1.35 -11.43 13.55
CA GLU A 20 2.32 -10.91 14.50
C GLU A 20 3.63 -10.54 13.80
N GLY A 21 4.41 -9.62 14.40
CA GLY A 21 5.78 -9.32 14.01
C GLY A 21 5.93 -8.13 13.05
N SER A 22 7.02 -8.12 12.27
CA SER A 22 7.35 -7.00 11.38
C SER A 22 7.39 -7.40 9.91
N MET A 23 6.72 -6.62 9.05
CA MET A 23 6.71 -6.80 7.60
C MET A 23 7.24 -5.60 6.84
N ARG A 24 7.93 -5.87 5.73
CA ARG A 24 8.52 -4.88 4.83
C ARG A 24 8.31 -5.25 3.36
N PRO A 25 7.10 -5.07 2.80
CA PRO A 25 6.89 -5.26 1.36
C PRO A 25 7.41 -4.05 0.57
N ASP A 26 8.07 -4.33 -0.54
CA ASP A 26 8.52 -3.39 -1.57
C ASP A 26 7.95 -3.83 -2.92
N ILE A 27 7.12 -2.98 -3.54
CA ILE A 27 6.38 -3.30 -4.76
C ILE A 27 6.62 -2.19 -5.79
N VAL A 28 7.15 -2.57 -6.94
CA VAL A 28 7.43 -1.66 -8.06
C VAL A 28 6.69 -2.13 -9.30
N ALA A 29 5.91 -1.23 -9.89
CA ALA A 29 5.24 -1.43 -11.18
C ALA A 29 5.56 -0.29 -12.14
N SER A 30 5.98 -0.61 -13.36
CA SER A 30 6.14 0.41 -14.40
C SER A 30 4.80 0.76 -15.04
N GLU A 31 4.09 -0.21 -15.63
CA GLU A 31 2.81 0.04 -16.29
C GLU A 31 1.72 -0.94 -15.83
N GLY A 32 0.50 -0.43 -15.67
CA GLY A 32 -0.71 -1.24 -15.58
C GLY A 32 -1.54 -1.03 -14.30
N SER A 33 -2.02 -2.09 -13.68
CA SER A 33 -2.96 -1.97 -12.55
C SER A 33 -2.51 -2.77 -11.34
N MET A 34 -2.52 -2.14 -10.17
CA MET A 34 -2.24 -2.79 -8.90
C MET A 34 -3.45 -2.77 -8.00
N ARG A 35 -3.75 -3.92 -7.41
CA ARG A 35 -4.66 -4.06 -6.28
C ARG A 35 -3.93 -4.73 -5.14
N LEU A 36 -3.95 -4.12 -3.97
CA LEU A 36 -3.24 -4.61 -2.81
C LEU A 36 -4.15 -4.54 -1.58
N ASP A 37 -4.38 -5.70 -0.96
CA ASP A 37 -5.15 -5.83 0.26
C ASP A 37 -4.19 -6.22 1.40
N ILE A 38 -4.09 -5.36 2.43
CA ILE A 38 -3.13 -5.52 3.52
C ILE A 38 -3.84 -5.57 4.86
N VAL A 39 -3.56 -6.63 5.62
CA VAL A 39 -4.07 -6.79 6.99
C VAL A 39 -2.92 -7.03 7.96
N ALA A 40 -2.79 -6.17 8.97
CA ALA A 40 -1.88 -6.34 10.09
C ALA A 40 -2.65 -6.37 11.41
N ARG A 41 -2.55 -7.47 12.16
CA ARG A 41 -3.22 -7.59 13.46
C ARG A 41 -2.38 -7.04 14.59
N GLU A 42 -1.18 -7.58 14.80
CA GLU A 42 -0.26 -7.18 15.86
C GLU A 42 1.14 -6.94 15.27
N GLY A 43 1.70 -5.74 15.46
CA GLY A 43 3.11 -5.47 15.14
C GLY A 43 3.37 -4.25 14.26
N SER A 44 4.28 -4.35 13.30
CA SER A 44 4.74 -3.19 12.51
C SER A 44 4.86 -3.49 11.03
N MET A 45 4.32 -2.62 10.18
CA MET A 45 4.53 -2.69 8.73
C MET A 45 5.18 -1.42 8.22
N ARG A 46 6.14 -1.59 7.31
CA ARG A 46 6.57 -0.54 6.39
C ARG A 46 6.33 -1.02 4.98
N LEU A 47 5.52 -0.31 4.23
CA LEU A 47 5.15 -0.68 2.88
C LEU A 47 5.74 0.37 1.95
N TYR A 48 6.44 -0.07 0.90
CA TYR A 48 6.92 0.80 -0.17
C TYR A 48 6.24 0.40 -1.47
N ILE A 49 5.62 1.36 -2.16
CA ILE A 49 4.98 1.14 -3.45
C ILE A 49 5.41 2.23 -4.42
N VAL A 50 5.88 1.83 -5.59
CA VAL A 50 6.16 2.74 -6.70
C VAL A 50 5.38 2.29 -7.93
N ALA A 51 4.61 3.21 -8.51
CA ALA A 51 3.97 3.04 -9.81
C ALA A 51 4.39 4.15 -10.77
N SER A 52 4.82 3.83 -11.99
CA SER A 52 5.04 4.86 -13.00
C SER A 52 3.72 5.23 -13.68
N GLU A 53 2.99 4.27 -14.24
CA GLU A 53 1.76 4.54 -14.99
C GLU A 53 0.64 3.55 -14.63
N GLY A 54 -0.58 4.06 -14.45
CA GLY A 54 -1.80 3.28 -14.45
C GLY A 54 -2.68 3.44 -13.21
N SER A 55 -3.21 2.35 -12.64
CA SER A 55 -4.18 2.45 -11.54
C SER A 55 -3.77 1.67 -10.30
N MET A 56 -3.88 2.29 -9.13
CA MET A 56 -3.65 1.66 -7.83
C MET A 56 -4.91 1.68 -6.97
N ASN A 57 -5.28 0.53 -6.42
CA ASN A 57 -6.26 0.42 -5.35
C ASN A 57 -5.59 -0.28 -4.16
N LEU A 58 -5.58 0.39 -3.01
CA LEU A 58 -4.90 -0.08 -1.82
C LEU A 58 -5.85 -0.05 -0.62
N ASP A 59 -6.14 -1.23 -0.08
CA ASP A 59 -6.95 -1.42 1.12
C ASP A 59 -6.01 -1.82 2.28
N ILE A 60 -5.89 -0.98 3.30
CA ILE A 60 -5.01 -1.23 4.46
C ILE A 60 -5.82 -1.28 5.74
N VAL A 61 -5.73 -2.39 6.46
CA VAL A 61 -6.36 -2.56 7.77
C VAL A 61 -5.32 -2.91 8.83
N ALA A 62 -5.32 -2.13 9.91
CA ALA A 62 -4.50 -2.39 11.09
C ALA A 62 -5.35 -2.46 12.37
N SER A 63 -5.16 -3.51 13.17
CA SER A 63 -5.82 -3.61 14.48
C SER A 63 -4.97 -3.00 15.59
N GLU A 64 -3.82 -3.60 15.90
CA GLU A 64 -2.91 -3.17 16.97
C GLU A 64 -1.49 -3.10 16.39
N GLY A 65 -0.89 -1.91 16.33
CA GLY A 65 0.46 -1.80 15.74
C GLY A 65 0.80 -0.48 15.10
N SER A 66 1.83 -0.49 14.25
CA SER A 66 2.28 0.70 13.52
C SER A 66 2.39 0.44 12.03
N MET A 67 1.69 1.23 11.23
CA MET A 67 1.72 1.16 9.77
C MET A 67 2.41 2.39 9.18
N ARG A 68 3.33 2.16 8.25
CA ARG A 68 4.03 3.22 7.52
C ARG A 68 4.07 2.92 6.02
N PRO A 69 2.94 3.12 5.30
CA PRO A 69 2.94 3.11 3.85
C PRO A 69 3.62 4.37 3.28
N ASP A 70 4.46 4.14 2.28
CA ASP A 70 5.09 5.14 1.44
C ASP A 70 4.76 4.76 -0.02
N ILE A 71 4.01 5.64 -0.68
CA ILE A 71 3.38 5.37 -1.97
C ILE A 71 3.75 6.50 -2.91
N VAL A 72 4.39 6.13 -4.02
CA VAL A 72 4.78 7.05 -5.09
C VAL A 72 4.12 6.64 -6.39
N ALA A 73 3.46 7.60 -7.03
CA ALA A 73 2.88 7.42 -8.35
C ALA A 73 3.27 8.57 -9.28
N SER A 74 3.64 8.25 -10.52
CA SER A 74 3.87 9.29 -11.53
C SER A 74 2.58 9.67 -12.24
N GLU A 75 1.86 8.71 -12.84
CA GLU A 75 0.66 8.99 -13.61
C GLU A 75 -0.48 7.98 -13.34
N GLY A 76 -1.70 8.50 -13.23
CA GLY A 76 -2.94 7.72 -13.31
C GLY A 76 -3.86 7.85 -12.11
N SER A 77 -4.50 6.77 -11.65
CA SER A 77 -5.56 6.85 -10.64
C SER A 77 -5.23 6.07 -9.39
N ILE A 78 -5.42 6.67 -8.22
CA ILE A 78 -5.11 6.03 -6.94
C ILE A 78 -6.33 6.11 -6.04
N LYS A 79 -6.71 4.96 -5.49
CA LYS A 79 -7.66 4.85 -4.39
C LYS A 79 -6.99 4.20 -3.21
N LEU A 80 -7.15 4.83 -2.07
CA LEU A 80 -6.53 4.43 -0.83
C LEU A 80 -7.59 4.40 0.25
N ASP A 81 -7.93 3.22 0.75
CA ASP A 81 -8.83 3.04 1.89
C ASP A 81 -8.04 2.48 3.06
N ILE A 82 -8.07 3.22 4.16
CA ILE A 82 -7.26 2.86 5.32
C ILE A 82 -8.07 2.88 6.61
N VAL A 83 -7.94 1.80 7.36
CA VAL A 83 -8.58 1.61 8.67
C VAL A 83 -7.54 1.26 9.73
N SER A 84 -7.57 1.96 10.87
CA SER A 84 -6.75 1.66 12.05
C SER A 84 -7.63 1.69 13.31
N SER A 85 -7.58 0.67 14.19
CA SER A 85 -8.43 0.70 15.41
C SER A 85 -7.68 1.12 16.68
N GLU A 86 -6.54 0.51 16.99
CA GLU A 86 -5.76 0.75 18.22
C GLU A 86 -4.28 1.02 17.91
N GLY A 87 -3.94 1.13 16.61
CA GLY A 87 -2.59 1.35 16.10
C GLY A 87 -2.30 2.80 15.71
N SER A 88 -1.03 3.04 15.37
CA SER A 88 -0.59 4.31 14.77
C SER A 88 -0.38 4.17 13.26
N MET A 89 -0.77 5.20 12.52
CA MET A 89 -0.56 5.28 11.08
C MET A 89 0.27 6.50 10.72
N LYS A 90 1.21 6.31 9.79
CA LYS A 90 1.85 7.41 9.06
C LYS A 90 1.92 7.08 7.57
N LEU A 91 1.06 7.70 6.79
CA LEU A 91 1.07 7.62 5.34
C LEU A 91 1.98 8.72 4.77
N ASP A 92 2.90 8.32 3.89
CA ASP A 92 3.51 9.22 2.91
C ASP A 92 2.96 8.88 1.53
N PHE A 93 2.51 9.90 0.81
CA PHE A 93 1.83 9.75 -0.46
C PHE A 93 2.22 10.89 -1.39
N VAL A 94 2.83 10.51 -2.51
CA VAL A 94 3.24 11.44 -3.56
C VAL A 94 2.65 10.97 -4.87
N ALA A 95 1.90 11.86 -5.51
CA ALA A 95 1.41 11.62 -6.85
C ALA A 95 1.57 12.87 -7.72
N ARG A 96 2.07 12.68 -8.95
CA ARG A 96 2.35 13.80 -9.86
C ARG A 96 1.16 14.15 -10.74
N GLU A 97 0.59 13.18 -11.43
CA GLU A 97 -0.51 13.40 -12.38
C GLU A 97 -1.63 12.37 -12.21
N GLY A 98 -2.87 12.83 -12.43
CA GLY A 98 -4.07 12.01 -12.41
C GLY A 98 -4.95 12.21 -11.17
N SER A 99 -5.75 11.19 -10.81
CA SER A 99 -6.81 11.33 -9.81
C SER A 99 -6.51 10.53 -8.54
N HIS A 100 -6.73 11.16 -7.38
CA HIS A 100 -6.40 10.56 -6.09
C HIS A 100 -7.59 10.69 -5.14
N ASP A 101 -8.00 9.55 -4.58
CA ASP A 101 -9.02 9.46 -3.54
C ASP A 101 -8.43 8.70 -2.35
N ALA A 102 -8.47 9.30 -1.17
CA ALA A 102 -7.88 8.73 0.03
C ALA A 102 -8.83 8.87 1.23
N GLY A 103 -9.31 7.73 1.71
CA GLY A 103 -10.10 7.59 2.93
C GLY A 103 -9.23 7.09 4.09
N TYR A 104 -9.32 7.75 5.23
CA TYR A 104 -8.76 7.26 6.49
C TYR A 104 -9.83 7.24 7.58
N CYS A 105 -10.07 6.07 8.15
CA CYS A 105 -10.91 5.88 9.34
C CYS A 105 -10.03 5.32 10.46
N GLY A 106 -9.97 6.05 11.58
CA GLY A 106 -9.11 5.75 12.71
C GLY A 106 -9.82 5.94 14.03
#